data_AF-A0A2H1JKR8-F1
#
_entry.id   AF-A0A2H1JKR8-F1
#
_cell.length_a   1.000
_cell.length_b   1.000
_cell.length_c   1.000
_cell.angle_alpha   90.00
_cell.angle_beta   90.00
_cell.angle_gamma   90.00
#
_symmetry.space_group_name_H-M   'P 1'
#
loop_
_entity.id
_entity.type
_entity.pdbx_description
1 polymer ?
#
loop_
_entity_poly.entity_id
_entity_poly.type
_entity_poly.pdbx_seq_one_letter_code
_entity_poly.pdbx_strand_id
1 'polypeptide(L)'
;MKRARTLAVTALSAAVLAGGVSLATATSASADPISGGVSQEESGAPADSGSTGGIDDPDELSEEQIDNARTIIGVGKGADLSEEAQTIAVMTALQESSLNDLDGGDRDSAGAFQQRPSMNWGSFDEVTDTVYAAKAFYGVDSGSSNPGLTQIKNWDDIDPGDAAQEVQHSGYPDAYDKWEPLAEKLVDENQDAKSID
;
A
#
# COMPACT_ATOMS: atom_id res chain seq x y z
N MET A 1 37.62 -22.61 -36.15
CA MET A 1 38.60 -23.17 -35.20
C MET A 1 38.63 -22.28 -33.96
N LYS A 2 38.63 -22.92 -32.78
CA LYS A 2 38.88 -22.42 -31.41
C LYS A 2 37.95 -21.33 -30.81
N ARG A 3 37.35 -21.75 -29.69
CA ARG A 3 36.53 -21.01 -28.73
C ARG A 3 37.41 -20.16 -27.80
N ALA A 4 36.83 -19.13 -27.18
CA ALA A 4 37.22 -18.69 -25.84
C ALA A 4 35.96 -18.27 -25.06
N ARG A 5 35.77 -18.90 -23.90
CA ARG A 5 34.79 -18.58 -22.85
C ARG A 5 35.53 -17.73 -21.81
N THR A 6 34.87 -16.74 -21.22
CA THR A 6 35.31 -16.16 -19.95
C THR A 6 34.12 -16.06 -19.00
N LEU A 7 34.27 -16.71 -17.84
CA LEU A 7 33.42 -16.66 -16.66
C LEU A 7 34.13 -15.80 -15.59
N ALA A 8 33.38 -15.04 -14.80
CA ALA A 8 33.76 -14.53 -13.46
C ALA A 8 32.43 -14.33 -12.69
N VAL A 9 32.01 -15.18 -11.73
CA VAL A 9 32.50 -15.45 -10.36
C VAL A 9 32.28 -14.27 -9.40
N THR A 10 31.11 -14.31 -8.74
CA THR A 10 30.78 -14.11 -7.31
C THR A 10 31.59 -13.17 -6.40
N ALA A 11 30.85 -12.36 -5.63
CA ALA A 11 31.16 -12.06 -4.23
C ALA A 11 29.88 -12.19 -3.38
N LEU A 12 29.87 -13.21 -2.53
CA LEU A 12 28.89 -13.51 -1.49
C LEU A 12 29.52 -13.07 -0.16
N SER A 13 28.88 -12.16 0.58
CA SER A 13 29.36 -11.78 1.92
C SER A 13 28.49 -12.46 2.99
N ALA A 14 29.07 -13.49 3.61
CA ALA A 14 28.59 -14.08 4.85
C ALA A 14 29.35 -13.47 6.04
N ALA A 15 28.64 -13.11 7.10
CA ALA A 15 29.22 -12.80 8.41
C ALA A 15 28.67 -13.80 9.44
N VAL A 16 29.58 -14.48 10.14
CA VAL A 16 29.29 -15.46 11.21
C VAL A 16 30.16 -15.12 12.43
N LEU A 17 29.67 -15.52 13.60
CA LEU A 17 30.33 -15.75 14.92
C LEU A 17 30.32 -14.51 15.85
N ALA A 18 30.06 -14.59 17.16
CA ALA A 18 29.99 -15.67 18.16
C ALA A 18 29.02 -15.18 19.28
N GLY A 19 28.35 -15.97 20.13
CA GLY A 19 28.79 -17.11 20.94
C GLY A 19 28.51 -16.78 22.42
N GLY A 20 27.76 -17.61 23.14
CA GLY A 20 27.50 -17.41 24.57
C GLY A 20 26.39 -18.28 25.13
N VAL A 21 26.67 -19.58 25.32
CA VAL A 21 25.83 -20.53 26.05
C VAL A 21 26.07 -20.35 27.55
N SER A 22 25.00 -20.10 28.32
CA SER A 22 25.03 -20.21 29.79
C SER A 22 23.98 -21.24 30.23
N LEU A 23 24.45 -22.31 30.86
CA LEU A 23 23.67 -23.40 31.44
C LEU A 23 23.71 -23.22 32.97
N ALA A 24 22.56 -23.06 33.64
CA ALA A 24 22.47 -23.20 35.09
C ALA A 24 21.06 -23.63 35.56
N THR A 25 21.00 -24.90 35.97
CA THR A 25 20.28 -25.48 37.12
C THR A 25 18.79 -25.19 37.35
N ALA A 26 18.00 -26.26 37.23
CA ALA A 26 16.63 -26.38 37.71
C ALA A 26 16.53 -26.35 39.24
N THR A 27 15.47 -25.70 39.76
CA THR A 27 14.85 -26.05 41.04
C THR A 27 13.34 -26.04 40.84
N SER A 28 12.69 -27.18 41.04
CA SER A 28 11.23 -27.28 41.10
C SER A 28 10.72 -26.77 42.44
N ALA A 29 9.73 -25.88 42.40
CA ALA A 29 8.86 -25.60 43.54
C ALA A 29 7.42 -25.48 43.02
N SER A 30 6.61 -26.46 43.40
CA SER A 30 5.16 -26.50 43.27
C SER A 30 4.51 -25.67 44.38
N ALA A 31 3.58 -24.80 44.04
CA ALA A 31 2.58 -24.25 44.96
C ALA A 31 1.28 -23.94 44.19
N ASP A 32 0.16 -24.27 44.83
CA ASP A 32 -1.22 -24.44 44.33
C ASP A 32 -1.91 -23.20 43.71
N PRO A 33 -2.99 -23.40 42.91
CA PRO A 33 -3.78 -22.29 42.38
C PRO A 33 -4.76 -21.78 43.44
N ILE A 34 -4.68 -20.49 43.76
CA ILE A 34 -5.73 -19.78 44.50
C ILE A 34 -6.54 -18.89 43.55
N SER A 35 -7.84 -19.20 43.48
CA SER A 35 -8.87 -18.40 42.83
C SER A 35 -9.19 -17.16 43.68
N GLY A 36 -9.30 -15.98 43.05
CA GLY A 36 -9.82 -14.77 43.68
C GLY A 36 -9.41 -13.49 42.94
N GLY A 37 -10.34 -12.87 42.21
CA GLY A 37 -10.06 -11.76 41.31
C GLY A 37 -9.82 -10.40 41.96
N VAL A 38 -9.20 -9.52 41.17
CA VAL A 38 -9.34 -8.06 41.22
C VAL A 38 -9.08 -7.51 39.81
N SER A 39 -9.95 -6.61 39.37
CA SER A 39 -9.85 -5.84 38.14
C SER A 39 -8.57 -5.02 38.10
N GLN A 40 -7.88 -4.99 36.96
CA GLN A 40 -6.97 -3.91 36.63
C GLN A 40 -7.14 -3.58 35.14
N GLU A 41 -7.84 -2.47 34.91
CA GLU A 41 -7.77 -1.72 33.68
C GLU A 41 -6.33 -1.22 33.53
N GLU A 42 -5.62 -1.70 32.51
CA GLU A 42 -4.55 -0.91 31.90
C GLU A 42 -4.95 -0.63 30.45
N SER A 43 -5.29 0.64 30.25
CA SER A 43 -5.39 1.34 28.99
C SER A 43 -4.06 1.26 28.23
N GLY A 44 -3.85 0.17 27.50
CA GLY A 44 -2.94 0.12 26.38
C GLY A 44 -3.70 0.52 25.12
N ALA A 45 -3.56 1.76 24.68
CA ALA A 45 -4.06 2.20 23.38
C ALA A 45 -3.49 1.28 22.29
N PRO A 46 -4.30 0.71 21.38
CA PRO A 46 -3.73 0.14 20.17
C PRO A 46 -3.23 1.30 19.32
N ALA A 47 -1.96 1.23 18.92
CA ALA A 47 -1.53 1.90 17.70
C ALA A 47 -2.27 1.20 16.55
N ASP A 48 -3.40 1.78 16.15
CA ASP A 48 -4.19 1.32 15.02
C ASP A 48 -3.47 1.71 13.73
N SER A 49 -2.50 0.89 13.33
CA SER A 49 -2.12 0.80 11.93
C SER A 49 -3.24 -0.02 11.29
N GLY A 50 -4.23 0.66 10.74
CA GLY A 50 -5.50 0.12 10.26
C GLY A 50 -5.38 -1.26 9.63
N SER A 51 -5.73 -2.28 10.41
CA SER A 51 -5.90 -3.64 9.93
C SER A 51 -7.26 -3.71 9.23
N THR A 52 -7.28 -3.30 7.98
CA THR A 52 -8.40 -3.40 7.02
C THR A 52 -8.74 -4.83 6.59
N GLY A 53 -8.48 -5.83 7.45
CA GLY A 53 -9.01 -7.16 7.24
C GLY A 53 -10.51 -7.14 7.53
N GLY A 54 -11.33 -6.73 6.57
CA GLY A 54 -12.78 -6.88 6.69
C GLY A 54 -13.67 -5.92 5.90
N ILE A 55 -13.15 -4.91 5.19
CA ILE A 55 -14.00 -4.11 4.30
C ILE A 55 -14.09 -4.84 2.97
N ASP A 56 -15.16 -5.62 2.82
CA ASP A 56 -15.45 -6.39 1.61
C ASP A 56 -16.70 -5.82 0.88
N ASP A 57 -17.35 -4.80 1.46
CA ASP A 57 -18.58 -4.18 0.94
C ASP A 57 -18.47 -2.63 0.94
N PRO A 58 -18.71 -1.95 -0.20
CA PRO A 58 -18.78 -0.49 -0.30
C PRO A 58 -19.73 0.18 0.70
N ASP A 59 -20.79 -0.50 1.16
CA ASP A 59 -21.73 0.03 2.16
C ASP A 59 -21.06 0.28 3.53
N GLU A 60 -19.87 -0.28 3.76
CA GLU A 60 -19.07 -0.05 4.97
C GLU A 60 -18.14 1.17 4.85
N LEU A 61 -18.03 1.78 3.66
CA LEU A 61 -17.25 2.98 3.43
C LEU A 61 -18.06 4.24 3.78
N SER A 62 -17.38 5.22 4.34
CA SER A 62 -17.95 6.55 4.58
C SER A 62 -18.19 7.31 3.27
N GLU A 63 -19.07 8.31 3.31
CA GLU A 63 -19.33 9.20 2.16
C GLU A 63 -18.03 9.85 1.65
N GLU A 64 -17.11 10.21 2.55
CA GLU A 64 -15.82 10.80 2.20
C GLU A 64 -14.90 9.82 1.45
N GLN A 65 -14.87 8.55 1.87
CA GLN A 65 -14.10 7.50 1.17
C GLN A 65 -14.66 7.25 -0.23
N ILE A 66 -16.00 7.27 -0.37
CA ILE A 66 -16.65 7.16 -1.69
C ILE A 66 -16.34 8.39 -2.55
N ASP A 67 -16.37 9.61 -2.01
CA ASP A 67 -16.02 10.83 -2.75
C ASP A 67 -14.56 10.84 -3.22
N ASN A 68 -13.63 10.33 -2.40
CA ASN A 68 -12.24 10.15 -2.79
C ASN A 68 -12.09 9.10 -3.90
N ALA A 69 -12.78 7.95 -3.80
CA ALA A 69 -12.82 6.96 -4.89
C ALA A 69 -13.38 7.55 -6.19
N ARG A 70 -14.47 8.31 -6.12
CA ARG A 70 -15.08 9.02 -7.26
C ARG A 70 -14.12 10.04 -7.88
N THR A 71 -13.29 10.69 -7.06
CA THR A 71 -12.25 11.61 -7.53
C THR A 71 -11.16 10.86 -8.31
N ILE A 72 -10.65 9.74 -7.77
CA ILE A 72 -9.66 8.89 -8.44
C ILE A 72 -10.19 8.33 -9.78
N ILE A 73 -11.46 7.89 -9.79
CA ILE A 73 -12.18 7.45 -11.00
C ILE A 73 -12.31 8.61 -12.00
N GLY A 74 -12.74 9.79 -11.52
CA GLY A 74 -12.90 10.99 -12.33
C GLY A 74 -11.61 11.40 -13.05
N VAL A 75 -10.46 11.34 -12.36
CA VAL A 75 -9.14 11.59 -12.95
C VAL A 75 -8.81 10.56 -14.03
N GLY A 76 -9.01 9.26 -13.75
CA GLY A 76 -8.80 8.21 -14.75
C GLY A 76 -9.63 8.43 -16.01
N LYS A 77 -10.89 8.83 -15.84
CA LYS A 77 -11.80 9.18 -16.95
C LYS A 77 -11.37 10.42 -17.72
N GLY A 78 -10.89 11.47 -17.04
CA GLY A 78 -10.38 12.67 -17.70
C GLY A 78 -9.12 12.41 -18.54
N ALA A 79 -8.35 11.39 -18.17
CA ALA A 79 -7.18 10.93 -18.91
C ALA A 79 -7.47 9.80 -19.93
N ASP A 80 -8.76 9.53 -20.23
CA ASP A 80 -9.20 8.45 -21.14
C ASP A 80 -8.65 7.05 -20.78
N LEU A 81 -8.43 6.78 -19.48
CA LEU A 81 -7.92 5.50 -19.00
C LEU A 81 -9.05 4.48 -18.80
N SER A 82 -8.71 3.19 -19.00
CA SER A 82 -9.64 2.08 -18.85
C SER A 82 -10.19 1.94 -17.42
N GLU A 83 -11.34 1.28 -17.28
CA GLU A 83 -11.86 0.88 -15.97
C GLU A 83 -10.85 0.01 -15.21
N GLU A 84 -10.07 -0.82 -15.90
CA GLU A 84 -8.97 -1.59 -15.29
C GLU A 84 -7.89 -0.69 -14.65
N ALA A 85 -7.46 0.38 -15.32
CA ALA A 85 -6.56 1.35 -14.71
C ALA A 85 -7.19 2.02 -13.48
N GLN A 86 -8.49 2.36 -13.57
CA GLN A 86 -9.24 2.95 -12.46
C GLN A 86 -9.33 1.99 -11.28
N THR A 87 -9.58 0.70 -11.53
CA THR A 87 -9.58 -0.37 -10.52
C THR A 87 -8.22 -0.47 -9.83
N ILE A 88 -7.11 -0.49 -10.59
CA ILE A 88 -5.76 -0.54 -10.02
C ILE A 88 -5.50 0.65 -9.09
N ALA A 89 -5.93 1.87 -9.48
CA ALA A 89 -5.75 3.06 -8.66
C ALA A 89 -6.61 3.05 -7.39
N VAL A 90 -7.89 2.69 -7.49
CA VAL A 90 -8.80 2.57 -6.33
C VAL A 90 -8.33 1.47 -5.39
N MET A 91 -7.93 0.31 -5.92
CA MET A 91 -7.33 -0.80 -5.18
C MET A 91 -6.07 -0.37 -4.42
N THR A 92 -5.21 0.44 -5.05
CA THR A 92 -4.03 0.99 -4.41
C THR A 92 -4.42 1.90 -3.25
N ALA A 93 -5.32 2.87 -3.47
CA ALA A 93 -5.74 3.80 -2.41
C ALA A 93 -6.48 3.10 -1.25
N LEU A 94 -7.21 2.02 -1.53
CA LEU A 94 -7.78 1.14 -0.49
C LEU A 94 -6.69 0.52 0.38
N GLN A 95 -5.63 -0.03 -0.23
CA GLN A 95 -4.51 -0.59 0.51
C GLN A 95 -3.71 0.46 1.30
N GLU A 96 -3.44 1.61 0.69
CA GLU A 96 -2.55 2.62 1.29
C GLU A 96 -3.23 3.41 2.41
N SER A 97 -4.52 3.75 2.26
CA SER A 97 -5.20 4.61 3.23
C SER A 97 -6.66 4.25 3.50
N SER A 98 -7.16 3.14 2.95
CA SER A 98 -8.60 2.85 2.90
C SER A 98 -9.38 3.98 2.23
N LEU A 99 -8.85 4.59 1.16
CA LEU A 99 -9.44 5.75 0.45
C LEU A 99 -9.53 7.05 1.28
N ASN A 100 -8.82 7.16 2.41
CA ASN A 100 -8.77 8.41 3.16
C ASN A 100 -7.64 9.31 2.65
N ASP A 101 -7.86 10.63 2.61
CA ASP A 101 -6.82 11.62 2.33
C ASP A 101 -6.11 11.99 3.64
N LEU A 102 -5.02 11.29 3.95
CA LEU A 102 -4.35 11.38 5.26
C LEU A 102 -3.25 12.45 5.27
N ASP A 103 -3.22 13.30 6.28
CA ASP A 103 -2.14 14.29 6.52
C ASP A 103 -0.79 13.65 6.97
N GLY A 104 -0.69 12.31 6.96
CA GLY A 104 0.53 11.61 7.36
C GLY A 104 0.41 10.09 7.38
N GLY A 105 1.55 9.43 7.59
CA GLY A 105 1.70 7.99 7.70
C GLY A 105 3.12 7.58 8.06
N ASP A 106 3.67 6.56 7.40
CA ASP A 106 5.08 6.19 7.59
C ASP A 106 6.03 7.28 7.05
N ARG A 107 6.90 7.79 7.93
CA ARG A 107 7.85 8.87 7.66
C ARG A 107 7.16 10.17 7.23
N ASP A 108 7.14 10.44 5.93
CA ASP A 108 6.54 11.61 5.30
C ASP A 108 5.53 11.22 4.22
N SER A 109 5.03 9.97 4.25
CA SER A 109 3.92 9.58 3.38
C SER A 109 2.66 10.37 3.75
N ALA A 110 1.89 10.75 2.74
CA ALA A 110 0.63 11.43 2.92
C ALA A 110 -0.32 11.15 1.75
N GLY A 111 -1.58 11.52 1.94
CA GLY A 111 -2.69 11.39 1.02
C GLY A 111 -3.16 9.97 0.76
N ALA A 112 -4.09 9.86 -0.19
CA ALA A 112 -4.79 8.62 -0.52
C ALA A 112 -3.86 7.47 -0.97
N PHE A 113 -2.72 7.81 -1.57
CA PHE A 113 -1.75 6.84 -2.08
C PHE A 113 -0.51 6.68 -1.19
N GLN A 114 -0.49 7.35 -0.02
CA GLN A 114 0.66 7.37 0.89
C GLN A 114 1.99 7.70 0.18
N GLN A 115 1.91 8.66 -0.75
CA GLN A 115 3.05 9.11 -1.55
C GLN A 115 3.99 9.97 -0.71
N ARG A 116 5.30 9.85 -0.94
CA ARG A 116 6.34 10.50 -0.12
C ARG A 116 7.00 11.67 -0.83
N PRO A 117 6.92 12.91 -0.30
CA PRO A 117 7.63 14.05 -0.85
C PRO A 117 9.15 13.86 -0.92
N SER A 118 9.76 13.25 0.10
CA SER A 118 11.19 12.91 0.10
C SER A 118 11.60 11.89 -0.97
N MET A 119 10.64 11.24 -1.62
CA MET A 119 10.86 10.34 -2.77
C MET A 119 10.44 10.97 -4.10
N ASN A 120 10.23 12.29 -4.16
CA ASN A 120 9.87 13.04 -5.37
C ASN A 120 8.50 12.70 -5.96
N TRP A 121 7.54 12.25 -5.14
CA TRP A 121 6.15 12.12 -5.56
C TRP A 121 5.44 13.47 -5.73
N GLY A 122 5.89 14.51 -5.02
CA GLY A 122 5.33 15.86 -5.02
C GLY A 122 5.75 16.61 -3.75
N SER A 123 5.31 17.84 -3.56
CA SER A 123 5.31 18.50 -2.25
C SER A 123 4.23 17.92 -1.34
N PHE A 124 4.26 18.24 -0.04
CA PHE A 124 3.24 17.77 0.91
C PHE A 124 1.82 18.18 0.46
N ASP A 125 1.64 19.47 0.13
CA ASP A 125 0.35 20.01 -0.34
C ASP A 125 -0.15 19.32 -1.62
N GLU A 126 0.77 18.88 -2.48
CA GLU A 126 0.43 18.16 -3.71
C GLU A 126 0.04 16.71 -3.44
N VAL A 127 0.77 15.98 -2.59
CA VAL A 127 0.45 14.56 -2.31
C VAL A 127 -0.82 14.39 -1.45
N THR A 128 -1.24 15.42 -0.71
CA THR A 128 -2.53 15.49 0.00
C THR A 128 -3.65 16.12 -0.85
N ASP A 129 -3.40 16.40 -2.13
CA ASP A 129 -4.46 16.70 -3.09
C ASP A 129 -4.75 15.41 -3.86
N THR A 130 -5.90 14.79 -3.57
CA THR A 130 -6.30 13.52 -4.20
C THR A 130 -6.30 13.59 -5.74
N VAL A 131 -6.58 14.74 -6.36
CA VAL A 131 -6.51 14.89 -7.83
C VAL A 131 -5.06 14.81 -8.31
N TYR A 132 -4.14 15.53 -7.67
CA TYR A 132 -2.72 15.47 -8.01
C TYR A 132 -2.17 14.07 -7.77
N ALA A 133 -2.42 13.49 -6.59
CA ALA A 133 -1.90 12.19 -6.21
C ALA A 133 -2.37 11.09 -7.18
N ALA A 134 -3.63 11.14 -7.61
CA ALA A 134 -4.18 10.23 -8.62
C ALA A 134 -3.51 10.44 -10.00
N LYS A 135 -3.36 11.69 -10.46
CA LYS A 135 -2.64 11.98 -11.72
C LYS A 135 -1.20 11.48 -11.67
N ALA A 136 -0.54 11.57 -10.51
CA ALA A 136 0.79 11.04 -10.27
C ALA A 136 0.83 9.52 -10.31
N PHE A 137 -0.11 8.86 -9.63
CA PHE A 137 -0.24 7.42 -9.67
C PHE A 137 -0.46 6.91 -11.09
N TYR A 138 -1.36 7.52 -11.87
CA TYR A 138 -1.62 7.12 -13.25
C TYR A 138 -0.45 7.45 -14.21
N GLY A 139 0.36 8.46 -13.90
CA GLY A 139 1.45 8.93 -14.76
C GLY A 139 1.00 9.79 -15.94
N VAL A 140 -0.14 10.48 -15.81
CA VAL A 140 -0.80 11.23 -16.90
C VAL A 140 -0.62 12.74 -16.81
N ASP A 141 -0.44 13.29 -15.61
CA ASP A 141 -0.14 14.71 -15.41
C ASP A 141 0.40 14.93 -13.99
N SER A 142 1.66 14.54 -13.74
CA SER A 142 2.30 14.83 -12.47
C SER A 142 3.65 15.47 -12.64
N GLY A 143 3.88 16.52 -11.86
CA GLY A 143 5.22 17.04 -11.59
C GLY A 143 6.10 16.05 -10.82
N SER A 144 5.65 14.80 -10.62
CA SER A 144 6.44 13.74 -10.01
C SER A 144 7.55 13.28 -10.95
N SER A 145 8.68 12.91 -10.35
CA SER A 145 9.77 12.24 -11.09
C SER A 145 9.65 10.72 -11.08
N ASN A 146 8.69 10.15 -10.36
CA ASN A 146 8.47 8.71 -10.30
C ASN A 146 7.57 8.25 -11.46
N PRO A 147 7.80 7.04 -12.00
CA PRO A 147 6.92 6.50 -13.01
C PRO A 147 5.54 6.19 -12.43
N GLY A 148 4.49 6.62 -13.11
CA GLY A 148 3.12 6.18 -12.83
C GLY A 148 2.72 4.94 -13.64
N LEU A 149 1.51 4.44 -13.40
CA LEU A 149 0.94 3.22 -13.98
C LEU A 149 1.14 3.13 -15.50
N THR A 150 0.73 4.16 -16.23
CA THR A 150 0.79 4.18 -17.71
C THR A 150 2.22 4.22 -18.27
N GLN A 151 3.22 4.47 -17.41
CA GLN A 151 4.63 4.53 -17.76
C GLN A 151 5.35 3.21 -17.44
N ILE A 152 4.68 2.29 -16.73
CA ILE A 152 5.14 0.91 -16.54
C ILE A 152 4.86 0.13 -17.82
N LYS A 153 5.85 -0.62 -18.28
CA LYS A 153 5.72 -1.40 -19.50
C LYS A 153 4.81 -2.60 -19.24
N ASN A 154 3.80 -2.79 -20.10
CA ASN A 154 2.88 -3.93 -20.05
C ASN A 154 2.13 -4.04 -18.71
N TRP A 155 1.82 -2.90 -18.08
CA TRP A 155 1.06 -2.86 -16.83
C TRP A 155 -0.33 -3.52 -16.99
N ASP A 156 -0.86 -3.51 -18.22
CA ASP A 156 -2.14 -4.08 -18.64
C ASP A 156 -2.05 -5.58 -19.05
N ASP A 157 -0.86 -6.18 -19.01
CA ASP A 157 -0.66 -7.61 -19.28
C ASP A 157 -0.34 -8.42 -17.99
N ILE A 158 -0.32 -7.77 -16.83
CA ILE A 158 0.02 -8.37 -15.52
C ILE A 158 -1.16 -8.25 -14.55
N ASP A 159 -1.11 -9.00 -13.44
CA ASP A 159 -2.18 -8.98 -12.45
C ASP A 159 -2.31 -7.56 -11.85
N PRO A 160 -3.53 -7.06 -11.54
CA PRO A 160 -3.74 -5.69 -11.04
C PRO A 160 -2.91 -5.36 -9.80
N GLY A 161 -2.75 -6.32 -8.89
CA GLY A 161 -1.88 -6.22 -7.72
C GLY A 161 -0.42 -6.01 -8.05
N ASP A 162 0.10 -6.75 -9.03
CA ASP A 162 1.47 -6.59 -9.53
C ASP A 162 1.66 -5.20 -10.17
N ALA A 163 0.67 -4.72 -10.94
CA ALA A 163 0.72 -3.39 -11.52
C ALA A 163 0.75 -2.29 -10.45
N ALA A 164 -0.07 -2.39 -9.40
CA ALA A 164 -0.02 -1.48 -8.25
C ALA A 164 1.34 -1.53 -7.52
N GLN A 165 1.87 -2.73 -7.31
CA GLN A 165 3.16 -2.95 -6.67
C GLN A 165 4.34 -2.40 -7.51
N GLU A 166 4.26 -2.45 -8.84
CA GLU A 166 5.26 -1.83 -9.73
C GLU A 166 5.24 -0.30 -9.67
N VAL A 167 4.11 0.33 -9.33
CA VAL A 167 4.05 1.79 -9.08
C VAL A 167 4.57 2.13 -7.69
N GLN A 168 4.08 1.44 -6.65
CA GLN A 168 4.31 1.82 -5.26
C GLN A 168 5.63 1.29 -4.68
N HIS A 169 6.15 0.19 -5.22
CA HIS A 169 7.34 -0.52 -4.73
C HIS A 169 7.30 -0.79 -3.22
N SER A 170 6.15 -1.27 -2.72
CA SER A 170 5.96 -1.59 -1.30
C SER A 170 6.84 -2.76 -0.84
N GLY A 171 6.97 -2.92 0.49
CA GLY A 171 7.63 -4.09 1.11
C GLY A 171 6.78 -5.37 1.15
N TYR A 172 5.54 -5.33 0.64
CA TYR A 172 4.56 -6.41 0.71
C TYR A 172 3.90 -6.60 -0.66
N PRO A 173 4.50 -7.38 -1.58
CA PRO A 173 4.08 -7.44 -2.98
C PRO A 173 2.61 -7.83 -3.16
N ASP A 174 2.13 -8.81 -2.38
CA ASP A 174 0.77 -9.36 -2.53
C ASP A 174 -0.29 -8.60 -1.70
N ALA A 175 0.04 -7.43 -1.15
CA ALA A 175 -0.87 -6.70 -0.25
C ALA A 175 -2.08 -6.07 -0.97
N TYR A 176 -1.95 -5.83 -2.27
CA TYR A 176 -2.98 -5.16 -3.07
C TYR A 176 -4.10 -6.11 -3.49
N ASP A 177 -3.78 -7.37 -3.83
CA ASP A 177 -4.70 -8.35 -4.44
C ASP A 177 -6.03 -8.51 -3.69
N LYS A 178 -5.99 -8.44 -2.35
CA LYS A 178 -7.19 -8.61 -1.51
C LYS A 178 -8.26 -7.53 -1.75
N TRP A 179 -7.87 -6.39 -2.33
CA TRP A 179 -8.74 -5.24 -2.56
C TRP A 179 -9.36 -5.20 -3.94
N GLU A 180 -8.87 -5.99 -4.88
CA GLU A 180 -9.33 -6.00 -6.27
C GLU A 180 -10.86 -6.15 -6.38
N PRO A 181 -11.53 -7.10 -5.69
CA PRO A 181 -12.98 -7.25 -5.81
C PRO A 181 -13.78 -6.03 -5.32
N LEU A 182 -13.29 -5.36 -4.26
CA LEU A 182 -13.93 -4.16 -3.75
C LEU A 182 -13.71 -2.98 -4.71
N ALA A 183 -12.49 -2.85 -5.24
CA ALA A 183 -12.14 -1.80 -6.18
C ALA A 183 -12.96 -1.91 -7.48
N GLU A 184 -13.12 -3.12 -8.02
CA GLU A 184 -13.98 -3.37 -9.19
C GLU A 184 -15.42 -2.92 -8.92
N LYS A 185 -16.01 -3.34 -7.78
CA LYS A 185 -17.38 -2.94 -7.41
C LYS A 185 -17.51 -1.42 -7.30
N LEU A 186 -16.55 -0.74 -6.66
CA LEU A 186 -16.53 0.72 -6.55
C LEU A 186 -16.46 1.40 -7.92
N VAL A 187 -15.61 0.92 -8.81
CA VAL A 187 -15.45 1.48 -10.16
C VAL A 187 -16.74 1.29 -10.96
N ASP A 188 -17.32 0.10 -10.96
CA ASP A 188 -18.58 -0.22 -11.64
C ASP A 188 -19.74 0.66 -11.16
N GLU A 189 -19.90 0.82 -9.83
CA GLU A 189 -21.00 1.56 -9.22
C GLU A 189 -20.85 3.09 -9.35
N ASN A 190 -19.65 3.59 -9.64
CA ASN A 190 -19.34 5.03 -9.67
C ASN A 190 -18.93 5.53 -11.06
N GLN A 191 -19.24 4.80 -12.14
CA GLN A 191 -19.03 5.29 -13.52
C GLN A 191 -19.87 6.53 -13.88
N ASP A 192 -20.79 6.98 -13.03
CA ASP A 192 -21.47 8.28 -13.16
C ASP A 192 -20.60 9.47 -12.70
N ALA A 193 -19.45 9.22 -12.05
CA ALA A 193 -18.50 10.25 -11.65
C ALA A 193 -18.07 11.10 -12.85
N LYS A 194 -17.96 12.41 -12.65
CA LYS A 194 -17.54 13.35 -13.70
C LYS A 194 -16.05 13.15 -13.99
N SER A 195 -15.67 13.28 -15.26
CA SER A 195 -14.26 13.37 -15.62
C SER A 195 -13.62 14.60 -14.98
N ILE A 196 -12.36 14.46 -14.57
CA ILE A 196 -11.53 15.51 -14.00
C ILE A 196 -10.28 15.61 -14.86
N ASP A 197 -10.07 16.78 -15.47
CA ASP A 197 -8.95 17.06 -16.38
C ASP A 197 -7.64 17.37 -15.65
#